data_AF-A0A948SXR2-F1
#
_entry.id   AF-A0A948SXR2-F1
#
_cell.length_a   1.000
_cell.length_b   1.000
_cell.length_c   1.000
_cell.angle_alpha   90.00
_cell.angle_beta   90.00
_cell.angle_gamma   90.00
#
_symmetry.space_group_name_H-M   'P 1'
#
loop_
_entity.id
_entity.type
_entity.pdbx_description
1 polymer ?
#
loop_
_entity_poly.entity_id
_entity_poly.type
_entity_poly.pdbx_seq_one_letter_code
_entity_poly.pdbx_strand_id
1 'polypeptide(L)' 'MKDEEVVIVKNRKINDKYFNLSFRSKYLSRGIRPGQFLNVQIEPGGDPFLRRPFSYYRVQGDT' A
#
# COMPACT_ATOMS: atom_id res chain seq x y z
N MET A 1 -5.37 6.82 13.63
CA MET A 1 -4.72 5.88 12.71
C MET A 1 -5.78 4.86 12.33
N LYS A 2 -6.09 4.68 11.05
CA LYS A 2 -7.17 3.79 10.60
C LYS A 2 -6.57 2.73 9.70
N ASP A 3 -6.88 1.48 10.01
CA ASP A 3 -6.54 0.34 9.18
C ASP A 3 -7.69 0.09 8.21
N GLU A 4 -7.34 -0.33 7.00
CA GLU A 4 -8.30 -0.68 5.95
C GLU A 4 -7.79 -1.93 5.25
N GLU A 5 -8.62 -2.97 5.24
CA GLU A 5 -8.37 -4.14 4.40
C GLU A 5 -8.72 -3.77 2.95
N VAL A 6 -7.76 -4.00 2.05
CA VAL A 6 -7.87 -3.61 0.65
C VAL A 6 -7.56 -4.78 -0.26
N VAL A 7 -8.23 -4.82 -1.40
CA VAL A 7 -7.93 -5.80 -2.44
C VAL A 7 -6.77 -5.27 -3.30
N ILE A 8 -5.76 -6.12 -3.49
CA ILE A 8 -4.67 -5.85 -4.43
C ILE A 8 -5.23 -5.97 -5.84
N VAL A 9 -5.20 -4.86 -6.60
CA VAL A 9 -5.65 -4.83 -8.00
C VAL A 9 -4.50 -5.14 -8.97
N LYS A 10 -3.25 -4.96 -8.53
CA LYS A 10 -2.07 -5.26 -9.34
C LYS A 10 -0.87 -5.58 -8.45
N ASN A 11 -0.13 -6.63 -8.81
CA ASN A 11 1.18 -6.92 -8.24
C ASN A 11 2.11 -7.40 -9.36
N ARG A 12 2.87 -6.48 -9.98
CA ARG A 12 3.71 -6.80 -11.16
C ARG A 12 5.18 -6.58 -10.85
N LYS A 13 6.01 -7.56 -11.18
CA LYS A 13 7.48 -7.42 -11.19
C LYS A 13 7.90 -6.38 -12.25
N ILE A 14 8.61 -5.34 -11.83
CA ILE A 14 9.12 -4.28 -12.71
C ILE A 14 10.52 -4.62 -13.21
N ASN A 15 11.35 -5.20 -12.35
CA ASN A 15 12.66 -5.75 -12.66
C ASN A 15 13.03 -6.79 -11.60
N ASP A 16 14.29 -7.24 -11.56
CA ASP A 16 14.73 -8.30 -10.65
C ASP A 16 14.51 -8.01 -9.16
N LYS A 17 14.44 -6.74 -8.76
CA LYS A 17 14.37 -6.33 -7.35
C LYS A 17 13.06 -5.67 -6.95
N TYR A 18 12.34 -5.08 -7.90
CA TYR A 18 11.19 -4.22 -7.59
C TYR A 18 9.88 -4.78 -8.13
N PHE A 19 8.84 -4.66 -7.30
CA PHE A 19 7.46 -4.96 -7.63
C PHE A 19 6.62 -3.69 -7.54
N ASN A 20 5.66 -3.55 -8.45
CA ASN A 20 4.63 -2.53 -8.38
C ASN A 20 3.35 -3.16 -7.83
N LEU A 21 3.06 -2.84 -6.58
CA LEU A 21 1.85 -3.19 -5.87
C LEU A 21 0.87 -2.02 -5.95
N SER A 22 -0.35 -2.28 -6.41
CA SER A 22 -1.42 -1.29 -6.47
C SER A 22 -2.68 -1.86 -5.82
N PHE A 23 -3.39 -1.01 -5.07
CA PHE A 23 -4.66 -1.29 -4.43
C PHE A 23 -5.59 -0.08 -4.61
N ARG A 24 -6.88 -0.28 -4.38
CA ARG A 24 -7.87 0.81 -4.37
C ARG A 24 -8.31 1.10 -2.95
N SER A 25 -8.33 2.38 -2.58
CA SER A 25 -8.97 2.85 -1.35
C SER A 25 -9.28 4.33 -1.49
N LYS A 26 -10.49 4.73 -1.09
CA LYS A 26 -10.90 6.14 -1.03
C LYS A 26 -10.27 6.87 0.14
N TYR A 27 -9.97 6.16 1.24
CA TYR A 27 -9.47 6.77 2.46
C TYR A 27 -7.95 6.90 2.45
N LEU A 28 -7.22 5.83 2.15
CA LEU A 28 -5.76 5.81 2.15
C LEU A 28 -5.18 6.71 1.04
N SER A 29 -5.88 6.87 -0.08
CA SER A 29 -5.44 7.76 -1.17
C SER A 29 -5.70 9.25 -0.95
N ARG A 30 -6.53 9.62 0.04
CA ARG A 30 -7.02 11.00 0.19
C ARG A 30 -5.94 11.91 0.76
N GLY A 31 -5.63 12.98 0.04
CA GLY A 31 -4.77 14.06 0.54
C GLY A 31 -3.31 13.66 0.75
N ILE A 32 -2.84 12.60 0.08
CA ILE A 32 -1.46 12.14 0.16
C ILE A 32 -0.51 13.17 -0.44
N ARG A 33 0.61 13.41 0.25
CA ARG A 33 1.73 14.25 -0.14
C ARG A 33 2.98 13.41 -0.38
N PRO A 34 3.92 13.87 -1.23
CA PRO A 34 5.21 13.20 -1.43
C PRO A 34 5.95 12.93 -0.11
N GLY A 35 6.59 11.76 -0.01
CA GLY A 35 7.33 11.34 1.19
C GLY A 35 6.50 10.59 2.24
N GLN A 36 5.17 10.53 2.10
CA GLN A 36 4.33 9.71 2.98
C GLN A 36 4.42 8.22 2.65
N PHE A 37 4.13 7.38 3.64
CA PHE A 37 4.17 5.92 3.55
C PHE A 37 3.01 5.28 4.32
N LEU A 38 2.75 4.01 4.02
CA LEU A 38 1.81 3.15 4.71
C LEU A 38 2.54 2.08 5.50
N ASN A 39 2.00 1.70 6.65
CA ASN A 39 2.43 0.50 7.36
C ASN A 39 1.51 -0.65 6.98
N VAL A 40 2.02 -1.57 6.18
CA VAL A 40 1.25 -2.71 5.65
C VAL A 40 1.41 -3.89 6.59
N GLN A 41 0.27 -4.45 7.01
CA GLN A 41 0.20 -5.74 7.66
C GLN A 41 0.13 -6.83 6.57
N ILE A 42 1.04 -7.80 6.63
CA ILE A 42 1.19 -8.82 5.58
C ILE A 42 0.29 -10.03 5.85
N GLU A 43 0.20 -10.44 7.11
CA GLU A 43 -0.60 -11.57 7.55
C GLU A 43 -1.57 -11.15 8.66
N PRO A 44 -2.80 -11.69 8.67
CA PRO A 44 -3.72 -11.48 9.79
C PRO A 44 -3.14 -12.12 11.06
N GLY A 45 -3.29 -11.45 12.19
CA GLY A 45 -2.74 -11.90 13.47
C GLY A 45 -1.53 -11.09 13.93
N GLY A 46 -0.69 -11.71 14.77
CA GLY A 46 0.41 -11.05 15.49
C GLY A 46 1.82 -11.45 15.05
N ASP A 47 1.97 -12.32 14.05
CA ASP A 47 3.27 -12.75 13.53
C ASP A 47 3.30 -12.55 12.00
N PRO A 48 4.23 -11.74 11.45
CA PRO A 48 5.14 -10.85 12.15
C PRO A 48 4.40 -9.68 12.81
N PHE A 49 4.75 -9.37 14.07
CA PHE A 49 4.13 -8.27 14.82
C PHE A 49 4.38 -6.90 14.16
N LEU A 50 5.52 -6.77 13.47
CA LEU A 50 5.92 -5.53 12.82
C LEU A 50 5.35 -5.45 11.41
N ARG A 51 4.58 -4.38 11.18
CA ARG A 51 4.16 -3.96 9.85
C ARG A 51 5.35 -3.49 9.02
N ARG A 52 5.21 -3.57 7.70
CA ARG A 52 6.25 -3.15 6.75
C ARG A 52 5.92 -1.77 6.19
N PRO A 53 6.83 -0.79 6.27
CA PRO A 53 6.58 0.53 5.69
C PRO A 53 6.75 0.50 4.17
N PHE A 54 5.75 0.95 3.43
CA PHE A 54 5.76 1.12 1.97
C PHE A 54 5.47 2.57 1.60
N SER A 55 6.40 3.21 0.90
CA SER A 55 6.21 4.56 0.38
C SER A 55 5.17 4.59 -0.73
N TYR A 56 4.40 5.68 -0.81
CA TYR A 56 3.56 5.92 -1.96
C TYR A 56 4.41 6.22 -3.19
N TYR A 57 4.25 5.40 -4.24
CA TYR A 57 4.85 5.66 -5.55
C TYR A 57 4.02 6.63 -6.40
N ARG A 58 2.71 6.40 -6.50
CA ARG A 58 1.75 7.24 -7.23
C ARG A 58 0.33 6.98 -6.72
N VAL A 59 -0.50 8.02 -6.72
CA VAL A 59 -1.96 7.93 -6.52
C VAL A 59 -2.65 8.37 -7.81
N GLN A 60 -3.65 7.62 -8.26
CA GLN A 60 -4.48 7.95 -9.43
C GLN A 60 -5.94 7.98 -8.97
N GLY A 61 -6.70 8.99 -9.40
CA GLY A 61 -8.14 9.02 -9.17
C GLY A 61 -8.86 8.11 -10.16
N ASP A 62 -9.92 7.44 -9.71
CA ASP A 62 -10.89 6.84 -10.62
C ASP A 62 -11.67 8.00 -11.27
N THR A 63 -11.74 8.00 -12.61
CA THR A 63 -12.43 9.03 -13.40
C THR A 63 -13.93 8.75 -13.45
#